data_AF-A0A645ERV4-F1
#
_entry.id   AF-A0A645ERV4-F1
#
_cell.length_a   1.000
_cell.length_b   1.000
_cell.length_c   1.000
_cell.angle_alpha   90.00
_cell.angle_beta   90.00
_cell.angle_gamma   90.00
#
_symmetry.space_group_name_H-M   'P 1'
#
loop_
_entity.id
_entity.type
_entity.pdbx_description
1 polymer ?
#
loop_
_entity_poly.entity_id
_entity_poly.type
_entity_poly.pdbx_seq_one_letter_code
_entity_poly.pdbx_strand_id
1 'polypeptide(L)' 'MAALRKYREDQYEKLTDAVYQRRGWTMDGVPTPEKLKAIGMDLPELLEVVQKHL' A
#
# COMPACT_ATOMS: atom_id res chain seq x y z
N MET A 1 1.35 30.33 0.01
CA MET A 1 1.49 29.12 0.85
C MET A 1 0.78 27.89 0.27
N ALA A 2 -0.41 28.00 -0.35
CA ALA A 2 -1.15 26.84 -0.86
C ALA A 2 -0.47 26.07 -2.02
N ALA A 3 0.14 26.78 -2.99
CA ALA A 3 0.81 26.13 -4.12
C ALA A 3 1.99 25.23 -3.71
N LEU A 4 2.76 25.66 -2.70
CA LEU A 4 3.90 24.89 -2.18
C LEU A 4 3.44 23.63 -1.43
N ARG A 5 2.31 23.73 -0.72
CA ARG A 5 1.70 22.59 -0.05
C ARG A 5 1.23 21.53 -1.06
N LYS A 6 0.49 21.95 -2.09
CA LYS A 6 0.03 21.05 -3.16
C LYS A 6 1.19 20.32 -3.85
N TYR A 7 2.28 21.04 -4.15
CA TYR A 7 3.47 20.44 -4.74
C TYR A 7 4.08 19.37 -3.83
N ARG A 8 4.21 19.63 -2.53
CA ARG A 8 4.76 18.65 -1.57
C ARG A 8 3.87 17.41 -1.41
N GLU A 9 2.55 17.60 -1.37
CA GLU A 9 1.57 16.50 -1.31
C GLU A 9 1.65 15.63 -2.56
N ASP A 10 1.72 16.23 -3.75
CA ASP A 10 1.90 15.49 -5.03
C ASP A 10 3.22 14.70 -5.09
N GLN A 11 4.32 15.26 -4.57
CA GLN A 11 5.59 14.51 -4.47
C GLN A 11 5.51 13.34 -3.47
N TYR A 12 4.77 13.51 -2.37
CA TYR A 12 4.54 12.45 -1.39
C TYR A 12 3.67 11.33 -1.94
N GLU A 13 2.60 11.65 -2.67
CA GLU A 13 1.73 10.68 -3.35
C GLU A 13 2.54 9.83 -4.35
N LYS A 14 3.35 10.46 -5.21
CA LYS A 14 4.21 9.76 -6.17
C LYS A 14 5.20 8.80 -5.51
N LEU A 15 5.80 9.20 -4.39
CA LEU A 15 6.69 8.32 -3.61
C LEU A 15 5.91 7.13 -3.07
N THR A 16 4.73 7.39 -2.50
CA THR A 16 3.87 6.37 -1.89
C THR A 16 3.43 5.34 -2.93
N ASP A 17 2.98 5.79 -4.09
CA ASP A 17 2.59 4.94 -5.22
C ASP A 17 3.74 4.04 -5.68
N ALA A 18 4.95 4.61 -5.83
CA ALA A 18 6.13 3.85 -6.22
C ALA A 18 6.51 2.80 -5.15
N VAL A 19 6.33 3.11 -3.87
CA VAL A 19 6.59 2.17 -2.77
C VAL A 19 5.55 1.06 -2.73
N TYR A 20 4.26 1.37 -2.92
CA TYR A 20 3.19 0.38 -2.96
C TYR A 20 3.42 -0.62 -4.09
N GLN A 21 3.70 -0.14 -5.29
CA GLN A 21 4.03 -1.00 -6.43
C GLN A 21 5.26 -1.89 -6.16
N ARG A 22 6.34 -1.31 -5.61
CA ARG A 22 7.57 -2.06 -5.29
C ARG A 22 7.33 -3.15 -4.23
N ARG A 23 6.46 -2.89 -3.26
CA ARG A 23 6.16 -3.84 -2.18
C ARG A 23 5.12 -4.88 -2.58
N GLY A 24 4.45 -4.73 -3.73
CA GLY A 24 3.32 -5.58 -4.12
C GLY A 24 2.08 -5.30 -3.28
N TRP A 25 1.87 -4.04 -2.92
CA TRP A 25 0.68 -3.54 -2.22
C TRP A 25 -0.29 -2.92 -3.22
N THR A 26 -1.56 -2.86 -2.87
CA THR A 26 -2.59 -2.12 -3.59
C THR A 26 -2.39 -0.62 -3.42
N MET A 27 -3.04 0.19 -4.27
CA MET A 27 -2.98 1.66 -4.18
C MET A 27 -3.66 2.20 -2.91
N ASP A 28 -4.45 1.37 -2.24
CA ASP A 28 -5.07 1.66 -0.95
C ASP A 28 -4.16 1.31 0.25
N GLY A 29 -2.90 0.94 -0.02
CA GLY A 29 -1.90 0.62 1.00
C GLY A 29 -2.07 -0.77 1.63
N VAL A 30 -2.81 -1.67 0.98
CA VAL A 30 -3.08 -3.02 1.48
C VAL A 30 -2.12 -4.03 0.82
N PRO A 31 -1.35 -4.83 1.58
CA PRO A 31 -0.53 -5.89 0.99
C PRO A 31 -1.39 -6.93 0.27
N THR A 32 -0.98 -7.36 -0.93
CA THR A 32 -1.67 -8.46 -1.62
C THR A 32 -1.51 -9.79 -0.87
N PRO A 33 -2.48 -10.72 -0.98
CA PRO A 33 -2.35 -12.07 -0.41
C PRO A 33 -1.09 -12.80 -0.87
N GLU A 34 -0.67 -12.60 -2.12
CA GLU A 34 0.58 -13.14 -2.66
C GLU A 34 1.81 -12.62 -1.89
N LYS A 35 1.84 -11.32 -1.61
CA LYS A 35 2.92 -10.72 -0.82
C LYS A 35 2.94 -11.25 0.60
N LEU A 36 1.78 -11.40 1.24
CA LEU A 36 1.65 -11.93 2.60
C LEU A 36 2.16 -13.37 2.70
N LYS A 37 1.83 -14.20 1.71
CA LYS A 37 2.37 -15.56 1.60
C LYS A 37 3.89 -15.56 1.40
N ALA A 38 4.42 -14.67 0.57
CA ALA A 38 5.85 -14.57 0.30
C ALA A 38 6.69 -14.15 1.53
N ILE A 39 6.09 -13.41 2.48
CA ILE A 39 6.77 -12.99 3.72
C ILE A 39 6.48 -13.92 4.91
N GLY A 40 5.74 -15.01 4.71
CA GLY A 40 5.37 -15.95 5.78
C GLY A 40 4.36 -15.39 6.79
N MET A 41 3.51 -14.44 6.35
CA MET A 41 2.40 -13.88 7.12
C MET A 41 1.06 -14.34 6.52
N ASP A 42 0.93 -15.63 6.24
CA ASP A 42 -0.27 -16.27 5.67
C ASP A 42 -1.29 -16.71 6.72
N LEU A 43 -1.29 -16.07 7.89
CA LEU A 43 -2.27 -16.32 8.94
C LEU A 43 -3.69 -16.10 8.39
N PRO A 44 -4.62 -17.06 8.56
CA PRO A 44 -5.96 -16.98 7.98
C PRO A 44 -6.72 -15.73 8.46
N GLU A 45 -6.56 -15.35 9.73
CA GLU A 45 -7.15 -14.13 10.30
C GLU A 45 -6.66 -12.85 9.60
N LEU A 46 -5.38 -12.81 9.21
CA LEU A 46 -4.79 -11.67 8.50
C LEU A 46 -5.33 -11.58 7.07
N LEU A 47 -5.45 -12.71 6.39
CA LEU A 47 -6.00 -12.79 5.04
C LEU A 47 -7.47 -12.36 5.00
N GLU A 48 -8.26 -12.73 6.02
CA GLU A 48 -9.65 -12.30 6.15
C GLU A 48 -9.77 -10.78 6.35
N VAL A 49 -8.87 -10.16 7.11
CA VAL A 49 -8.84 -8.70 7.27
C VAL A 49 -8.45 -8.02 5.96
N VAL A 50 -7.43 -8.55 5.28
CA VAL A 50 -6.93 -8.02 4.01
C VAL A 50 -7.98 -8.13 2.91
N GLN A 51 -8.73 -9.23 2.84
CA GLN A 51 -9.84 -9.40 1.88
C GLN A 51 -10.98 -8.40 2.05
N LYS A 52 -11.19 -7.85 3.25
CA LYS A 52 -12.22 -6.81 3.47
C LYS A 52 -11.83 -5.45 2.91
N HIS A 53 -10.55 -5.25 2.63
CA HIS A 53 -9.97 -3.98 2.19
C HIS A 53 -9.38 -4.04 0.77
N LEU A 54 -9.46 -5.20 0.11
CA LEU A 54 -9.18 -5.37 -1.32
C LEU A 54 -10.44 -5.11 -2.14
#